data_AF-A0A7S4RVM0-F1
#
_entry.id   AF-A0A7S4RVM0-F1
#
_cell.length_a   1.000
_cell.length_b   1.000
_cell.length_c   1.000
_cell.angle_alpha   90.00
_cell.angle_beta   90.00
_cell.angle_gamma   90.00
#
_symmetry.space_group_name_H-M   'P 1'
#
loop_
_entity.id
_entity.type
_entity.pdbx_description
1 polymer ?
#
loop_
_entity_poly.entity_id
_entity_poly.type
_entity_poly.pdbx_seq_one_letter_code
_entity_poly.pdbx_strand_id
1 'polypeptide(L)'
;QDGDGEQQLYYQKDVDVPLFWHIPRSGETATSASSSTAAEDFVREHQHIEQEHHSDTVLSTLGSYVQDGDGEQQLYYQKDVDVPLFWHIPRSGGTTLQDIFGSCLGLTIANNVGVLDGHNSDESIQTFRYGEGATYVNVDTTSKEGLIRAKKLGLVQSNLADVVVTPYLYESADLFNDLPEETEKKGRCFTILRHPIERAMSVFFYLQSTSEELKFRLMTIEEYAESAYCEVR
;
A
#
# COMPACT_ATOMS: atom_id res chain seq x y z
N GLN A 1 -24.26 -61.46 3.05
CA GLN A 1 -24.87 -61.18 4.36
C GLN A 1 -24.09 -60.01 4.95
N ASP A 2 -24.07 -58.87 4.26
CA ASP A 2 -25.12 -57.85 4.11
C ASP A 2 -24.84 -56.77 5.16
N GLY A 3 -24.72 -55.48 4.86
CA GLY A 3 -24.97 -54.76 3.63
C GLY A 3 -24.49 -53.30 3.75
N ASP A 4 -24.50 -52.67 2.59
CA ASP A 4 -24.03 -51.33 2.26
C ASP A 4 -24.80 -50.17 2.92
N GLY A 5 -24.20 -48.98 2.88
CA GLY A 5 -24.85 -47.72 3.23
C GLY A 5 -23.94 -46.52 3.02
N GLU A 6 -23.76 -46.15 1.74
CA GLU A 6 -23.21 -44.86 1.31
C GLU A 6 -23.85 -43.67 2.04
N GLN A 7 -23.05 -42.70 2.46
CA GLN A 7 -23.40 -41.29 2.32
C GLN A 7 -22.17 -40.50 1.86
N GLN A 8 -22.12 -40.31 0.55
CA GLN A 8 -21.41 -39.23 -0.11
C GLN A 8 -22.02 -37.90 0.36
N LEU A 9 -21.23 -37.02 0.97
CA LEU A 9 -21.60 -35.62 1.10
C LEU A 9 -20.96 -34.84 -0.04
N TYR A 10 -21.67 -34.81 -1.17
CA TYR A 10 -21.56 -33.77 -2.16
C TYR A 10 -21.89 -32.42 -1.49
N TYR A 11 -20.92 -31.50 -1.47
CA TYR A 11 -21.20 -30.08 -1.36
C TYR A 11 -20.68 -29.41 -2.62
N GLN A 12 -21.56 -29.28 -3.61
CA GLN A 12 -21.41 -28.36 -4.71
C GLN A 12 -22.75 -27.65 -4.87
N LYS A 13 -22.82 -26.40 -4.40
CA LYS A 13 -23.44 -25.27 -5.12
C LYS A 13 -23.43 -23.99 -4.28
N ASP A 14 -22.91 -22.97 -4.93
CA ASP A 14 -23.41 -21.59 -4.93
C ASP A 14 -23.45 -20.88 -3.57
N VAL A 15 -22.30 -20.30 -3.20
CA VAL A 15 -22.32 -19.02 -2.49
C VAL A 15 -21.64 -18.01 -3.40
N ASP A 16 -22.48 -17.30 -4.14
CA ASP A 16 -22.18 -15.99 -4.69
C ASP A 16 -21.53 -15.14 -3.60
N VAL A 17 -20.24 -14.85 -3.75
CA VAL A 17 -19.57 -13.78 -2.99
C VAL A 17 -19.30 -12.60 -3.94
N PRO A 18 -20.30 -11.78 -4.27
CA PRO A 18 -20.04 -10.43 -4.71
C PRO A 18 -20.20 -9.52 -3.50
N LEU A 19 -19.13 -8.83 -3.11
CA LEU A 19 -19.20 -7.42 -2.73
C LEU A 19 -17.78 -6.84 -2.66
N PHE A 20 -17.20 -6.73 -3.85
CA PHE A 20 -16.45 -5.52 -4.20
C PHE A 20 -17.34 -4.31 -3.88
N TRP A 21 -16.75 -3.29 -3.26
CA TRP A 21 -17.39 -1.99 -3.12
C TRP A 21 -17.57 -1.38 -4.53
N HIS A 22 -18.77 -1.54 -5.09
CA HIS A 22 -19.25 -0.72 -6.18
C HIS A 22 -19.59 0.66 -5.63
N ILE A 23 -18.68 1.63 -5.82
CA ILE A 23 -19.05 3.04 -5.81
C ILE A 23 -19.81 3.28 -7.12
N PRO A 24 -21.06 3.78 -7.08
CA PRO A 24 -21.81 4.06 -8.30
C PRO A 24 -21.11 5.17 -9.10
N ARG A 25 -20.73 4.84 -10.34
CA ARG A 25 -20.27 5.82 -11.34
C ARG A 25 -21.43 6.74 -11.69
N SER A 26 -21.25 8.04 -11.51
CA SER A 26 -22.17 9.08 -11.97
C SER A 26 -22.22 9.10 -13.49
N GLY A 27 -23.26 8.49 -14.06
CA GLY A 27 -23.40 8.36 -15.51
C GLY A 27 -24.72 7.74 -15.95
N GLU A 28 -25.84 8.17 -15.38
CA GLU A 28 -27.15 7.97 -16.00
C GLU A 28 -27.83 9.33 -16.20
N THR A 29 -28.22 9.57 -17.44
CA THR A 29 -28.82 10.81 -17.95
C THR A 29 -30.34 10.73 -17.85
N ALA A 30 -30.98 11.75 -17.26
CA ALA A 30 -32.38 12.04 -17.49
C ALA A 30 -32.65 13.56 -17.39
N THR A 31 -32.71 14.18 -18.56
CA THR A 31 -33.65 15.24 -19.00
C THR A 31 -33.98 16.43 -18.07
N SER A 32 -33.43 17.58 -18.46
CA SER A 32 -34.05 18.92 -18.61
C SER A 32 -35.17 19.36 -17.66
N ALA A 33 -34.85 20.34 -16.82
CA ALA A 33 -35.75 21.45 -16.51
C ALA A 33 -34.94 22.74 -16.35
N SER A 34 -35.31 23.73 -17.16
CA SER A 34 -34.75 25.08 -17.22
C SER A 34 -35.19 25.94 -16.03
N SER A 35 -34.27 26.64 -15.39
CA SER A 35 -34.50 28.00 -14.93
C SER A 35 -33.18 28.73 -14.71
N SER A 36 -33.12 29.89 -15.34
CA SER A 36 -31.99 30.77 -15.52
C SER A 36 -31.62 31.60 -14.29
N THR A 37 -30.45 32.23 -14.41
CA THR A 37 -30.00 33.47 -13.75
C THR A 37 -29.58 33.37 -12.28
N ALA A 38 -28.35 32.89 -12.06
CA ALA A 38 -27.47 33.30 -10.95
C ALA A 38 -26.02 32.73 -11.06
N ALA A 39 -25.77 31.78 -11.98
CA ALA A 39 -24.52 31.02 -12.02
C ALA A 39 -23.49 31.44 -13.11
N GLU A 40 -23.77 32.49 -13.90
CA GLU A 40 -22.92 32.87 -15.05
C GLU A 40 -21.92 34.00 -14.77
N ASP A 41 -21.89 34.60 -13.58
CA ASP A 41 -21.01 35.74 -13.27
C ASP A 41 -19.75 35.39 -12.43
N PHE A 42 -19.46 34.10 -12.19
CA PHE A 42 -18.23 33.69 -11.48
C PHE A 42 -17.18 33.02 -12.40
N VAL A 43 -17.50 32.79 -13.67
CA VAL A 43 -16.69 31.97 -14.60
C VAL A 43 -15.73 32.83 -15.46
N ARG A 44 -15.47 34.09 -15.11
CA ARG A 44 -14.74 35.02 -15.98
C ARG A 44 -13.49 35.69 -15.41
N GLU A 45 -12.76 35.03 -14.50
CA GLU A 45 -11.46 35.58 -14.07
C GLU A 45 -10.32 34.58 -13.79
N HIS A 46 -10.41 33.29 -14.10
CA HIS A 46 -9.27 32.35 -13.90
C HIS A 46 -9.03 31.44 -15.12
N GLN A 47 -8.85 32.04 -16.30
CA GLN A 47 -8.21 31.37 -17.44
C GLN A 47 -6.78 31.90 -17.59
N HIS A 48 -5.84 31.28 -16.87
CA HIS A 48 -4.42 31.13 -17.21
C HIS A 48 -3.72 30.48 -16.01
N ILE A 49 -3.85 29.16 -15.86
CA ILE A 49 -2.92 28.36 -15.06
C ILE A 49 -2.49 27.22 -15.99
N GLU A 50 -1.23 27.27 -16.39
CA GLU A 50 -0.58 26.25 -17.21
C GLU A 50 -0.60 24.90 -16.47
N GLN A 51 -0.86 23.84 -17.23
CA GLN A 51 -0.71 22.45 -16.79
C GLN A 51 0.78 22.13 -16.63
N GLU A 52 1.35 22.44 -15.47
CA GLU A 52 2.65 21.88 -15.06
C GLU A 52 2.48 21.05 -13.78
N HIS A 53 2.87 19.77 -13.89
CA HIS A 53 3.27 18.84 -12.82
C HIS A 53 2.70 19.07 -11.40
N HIS A 54 1.43 18.71 -11.21
CA HIS A 54 0.76 18.81 -9.90
C HIS A 54 1.28 17.83 -8.82
N SER A 55 2.16 16.89 -9.19
CA SER A 55 2.85 15.99 -8.25
C SER A 55 3.96 16.67 -7.44
N ASP A 56 4.51 17.77 -7.95
CA ASP A 56 5.72 18.40 -7.40
C ASP A 56 5.44 19.29 -6.18
N THR A 57 4.21 19.78 -6.04
CA THR A 57 3.83 20.74 -4.99
C THR A 57 3.49 20.07 -3.65
N VAL A 58 3.04 18.81 -3.67
CA VAL A 58 2.62 18.10 -2.45
C VAL A 58 3.82 17.62 -1.64
N LEU A 59 4.87 17.14 -2.31
CA LEU A 59 6.10 16.67 -1.63
C LEU A 59 6.98 17.82 -1.12
N SER A 60 6.97 19.00 -1.75
CA SER A 60 7.76 20.14 -1.30
C SER A 60 7.20 20.79 -0.03
N THR A 61 5.90 20.64 0.24
CA THR A 61 5.23 21.31 1.37
C THR A 61 5.31 20.52 2.68
N LEU A 62 5.65 19.22 2.65
CA LEU A 62 5.78 18.35 3.83
C LEU A 62 7.17 18.40 4.50
N GLY A 63 8.11 19.17 3.95
CA GLY A 63 9.42 19.41 4.57
C GLY A 63 9.29 20.33 5.78
N SER A 64 8.99 19.79 6.96
CA SER A 64 9.12 20.54 8.22
C SER A 64 10.59 20.90 8.44
N TYR A 65 10.93 22.17 8.27
CA TYR A 65 12.25 22.71 8.58
C TYR A 65 12.55 22.54 10.07
N VAL A 66 13.67 21.89 10.40
CA VAL A 66 14.26 21.93 11.74
C VAL A 66 15.48 22.85 11.66
N GLN A 67 15.54 23.86 12.52
CA GLN A 67 16.75 24.65 12.69
C GLN A 67 17.70 23.86 13.59
N ASP A 68 18.76 23.31 13.01
CA ASP A 68 19.90 22.86 13.80
C ASP A 68 20.69 24.08 14.31
N GLY A 69 21.36 23.91 15.46
CA GLY A 69 21.98 25.00 16.24
C GLY A 69 23.12 25.76 15.54
N ASP A 70 23.47 25.38 14.32
CA ASP A 70 24.46 25.99 13.44
C ASP A 70 23.85 26.84 12.31
N GLY A 71 22.51 26.85 12.16
CA GLY A 71 21.81 27.69 11.19
C GLY A 71 21.77 27.15 9.77
N GLU A 72 22.20 25.90 9.53
CA GLU A 72 21.99 25.27 8.23
C GLU A 72 20.58 24.70 8.11
N GLN A 73 19.86 25.10 7.05
CA GLN A 73 18.54 24.57 6.72
C GLN A 73 18.69 23.28 5.92
N GLN A 74 18.75 22.14 6.60
CA GLN A 74 18.77 20.84 5.92
C GLN A 74 17.33 20.34 5.68
N LEU A 75 16.96 20.15 4.42
CA LEU A 75 15.68 19.52 4.06
C LEU A 75 15.66 18.06 4.53
N TYR A 76 14.62 17.68 5.27
CA TYR A 76 14.46 16.33 5.83
C TYR A 76 14.23 15.26 4.75
N TYR A 77 13.70 15.66 3.59
CA TYR A 77 13.51 14.85 2.40
C TYR A 77 14.12 15.57 1.20
N GLN A 78 15.03 14.90 0.50
CA GLN A 78 15.61 15.36 -0.74
C GLN A 78 14.90 14.69 -1.90
N LYS A 79 14.09 15.45 -2.63
CA LYS A 79 13.40 14.98 -3.83
C LYS A 79 14.42 14.40 -4.82
N ASP A 80 14.06 13.31 -5.48
CA ASP A 80 14.85 12.59 -6.50
C ASP A 80 16.14 11.88 -5.97
N VAL A 81 16.53 12.15 -4.72
CA VAL A 81 17.62 11.49 -4.01
C VAL A 81 17.05 10.44 -3.06
N ASP A 82 16.25 10.88 -2.09
CA ASP A 82 15.72 10.04 -1.02
C ASP A 82 14.59 9.13 -1.50
N VAL A 83 14.53 7.92 -0.93
CA VAL A 83 13.49 6.95 -1.24
C VAL A 83 12.48 6.91 -0.10
N PRO A 84 11.21 7.29 -0.33
CA PRO A 84 10.13 7.09 0.64
C PRO A 84 10.00 5.61 1.03
N LEU A 85 10.13 5.33 2.33
CA LEU A 85 9.97 3.99 2.88
C LEU A 85 8.74 3.98 3.79
N PHE A 86 7.66 3.36 3.32
CA PHE A 86 6.46 3.18 4.10
C PHE A 86 6.60 1.97 5.01
N TRP A 87 6.83 2.21 6.30
CA TRP A 87 6.81 1.17 7.32
C TRP A 87 5.37 0.76 7.59
N HIS A 88 4.97 -0.36 6.98
CA HIS A 88 3.61 -0.84 7.00
C HIS A 88 3.30 -1.58 8.29
N ILE A 89 2.44 -0.98 9.13
CA ILE A 89 1.82 -1.64 10.27
C ILE A 89 0.48 -2.25 9.83
N PRO A 90 0.32 -3.58 9.90
CA PRO A 90 -0.94 -4.23 9.53
C PRO A 90 -2.12 -3.66 10.31
N ARG A 91 -3.26 -3.49 9.62
CA ARG A 91 -4.54 -2.99 10.16
C ARG A 91 -4.54 -1.53 10.64
N SER A 92 -3.53 -0.75 10.25
CA SER A 92 -3.44 0.70 10.52
C SER A 92 -3.78 1.59 9.32
N GLY A 93 -4.42 1.05 8.27
CA GLY A 93 -4.79 1.81 7.06
C GLY A 93 -3.78 1.72 5.90
N GLY A 94 -2.83 0.79 5.97
CA GLY A 94 -1.80 0.66 4.95
C GLY A 94 -2.29 0.29 3.54
N THR A 95 -3.36 -0.50 3.41
CA THR A 95 -3.97 -0.80 2.10
C THR A 95 -4.51 0.48 1.46
N THR A 96 -5.27 1.28 2.21
CA THR A 96 -5.78 2.57 1.74
C THR A 96 -4.66 3.50 1.28
N LEU A 97 -3.53 3.52 2.01
CA LEU A 97 -2.40 4.35 1.62
C LEU A 97 -1.71 3.85 0.34
N GLN A 98 -1.58 2.53 0.18
CA GLN A 98 -1.06 1.93 -1.06
C GLN A 98 -1.98 2.18 -2.26
N ASP A 99 -3.30 2.15 -2.05
CA ASP A 99 -4.27 2.51 -3.09
C ASP A 99 -4.13 3.99 -3.48
N ILE A 100 -3.92 4.89 -2.50
CA ILE A 100 -3.63 6.31 -2.76
C ILE A 100 -2.33 6.45 -3.57
N PHE A 101 -1.26 5.74 -3.19
CA PHE A 101 0.02 5.79 -3.92
C PHE A 101 -0.18 5.40 -5.39
N GLY A 102 -0.79 4.24 -5.66
CA GLY A 102 -0.89 3.71 -7.01
C GLY A 102 -2.00 4.36 -7.84
N SER A 103 -3.20 4.48 -7.27
CA SER A 103 -4.40 4.87 -8.02
C SER A 103 -4.60 6.38 -8.08
N CYS A 104 -4.25 7.11 -7.02
CA CYS A 104 -4.46 8.55 -6.95
C CYS A 104 -3.22 9.35 -7.35
N LEU A 105 -2.04 8.94 -6.86
CA LEU A 105 -0.78 9.66 -7.09
C LEU A 105 0.01 9.10 -8.27
N GLY A 106 -0.35 7.92 -8.79
CA GLY A 106 0.34 7.29 -9.92
C GLY A 106 1.78 6.87 -9.62
N LEU A 107 2.11 6.66 -8.34
CA LEU A 107 3.43 6.27 -7.89
C LEU A 107 3.72 4.81 -8.22
N THR A 108 4.98 4.51 -8.50
CA THR A 108 5.49 3.14 -8.66
C THR A 108 5.83 2.54 -7.31
N ILE A 109 5.20 1.41 -6.99
CA ILE A 109 5.24 0.80 -5.66
C ILE A 109 6.12 -0.45 -5.66
N ALA A 110 7.02 -0.59 -4.69
CA ALA A 110 7.63 -1.87 -4.35
C ALA A 110 6.89 -2.47 -3.14
N ASN A 111 6.23 -3.61 -3.33
CA ASN A 111 5.48 -4.36 -2.31
C ASN A 111 5.25 -5.83 -2.77
N ASN A 112 4.41 -6.59 -2.07
CA ASN A 112 4.11 -7.99 -2.39
C ASN A 112 3.49 -8.24 -3.78
N VAL A 113 2.97 -7.21 -4.45
CA VAL A 113 2.46 -7.35 -5.84
C VAL A 113 3.61 -7.67 -6.79
N GLY A 114 4.84 -7.25 -6.48
CA GLY A 114 6.03 -7.41 -7.31
C GLY A 114 6.44 -8.85 -7.65
N VAL A 115 5.82 -9.85 -7.03
CA VAL A 115 6.06 -11.28 -7.32
C VAL A 115 4.89 -11.97 -8.03
N LEU A 116 3.77 -11.27 -8.23
CA LEU A 116 2.62 -11.80 -8.95
C LEU A 116 2.96 -12.02 -10.43
N ASP A 117 2.11 -12.78 -11.14
CA ASP A 117 2.23 -13.07 -12.58
C ASP A 117 3.60 -13.62 -13.03
N GLY A 118 4.35 -14.26 -12.11
CA GLY A 118 5.64 -14.90 -12.40
C GLY A 118 6.86 -13.97 -12.28
N HIS A 119 6.67 -12.71 -11.86
CA HIS A 119 7.72 -11.72 -11.70
C HIS A 119 8.78 -12.06 -10.63
N ASN A 120 8.50 -13.05 -9.76
CA ASN A 120 9.50 -13.60 -8.84
C ASN A 120 10.71 -14.24 -9.54
N SER A 121 10.53 -14.68 -10.78
CA SER A 121 11.55 -15.36 -11.59
C SER A 121 12.37 -14.42 -12.48
N ASP A 122 12.00 -13.14 -12.55
CA ASP A 122 12.72 -12.16 -13.36
C ASP A 122 14.16 -12.00 -12.87
N GLU A 123 15.10 -11.91 -13.81
CA GLU A 123 16.52 -11.78 -13.54
C GLU A 123 16.99 -10.32 -13.42
N SER A 124 16.18 -9.37 -13.89
CA SER A 124 16.47 -7.94 -13.88
C SER A 124 15.34 -7.15 -13.24
N ILE A 125 15.68 -6.01 -12.64
CA ILE A 125 14.68 -5.11 -12.08
C ILE A 125 13.92 -4.38 -13.19
N GLN A 126 12.59 -4.35 -13.09
CA GLN A 126 11.71 -3.72 -14.06
C GLN A 126 10.40 -3.32 -13.40
N THR A 127 9.67 -2.43 -14.08
CA THR A 127 8.32 -2.05 -13.69
C THR A 127 7.28 -2.77 -14.54
N PHE A 128 6.11 -3.01 -13.97
CA PHE A 128 4.95 -3.56 -14.66
C PHE A 128 3.68 -2.95 -14.08
N ARG A 129 2.58 -3.05 -14.83
CA ARG A 129 1.27 -2.59 -14.35
C ARG A 129 0.45 -3.79 -13.93
N TYR A 130 -0.27 -3.65 -12.82
CA TYR A 130 -1.15 -4.68 -12.29
C TYR A 130 -2.53 -4.08 -11.96
N GLY A 131 -3.60 -4.79 -12.29
CA GLY A 131 -4.98 -4.34 -12.08
C GLY A 131 -5.36 -3.08 -12.88
N GLU A 132 -6.18 -2.21 -12.28
CA GLU A 132 -6.75 -1.00 -12.93
C GLU A 132 -5.79 0.18 -13.07
N GLY A 133 -4.48 0.02 -12.86
CA GLY A 133 -3.50 0.97 -13.41
C GLY A 133 -2.31 1.36 -12.54
N ALA A 134 -2.14 0.83 -11.33
CA ALA A 134 -0.95 1.06 -10.53
C ALA A 134 0.28 0.39 -11.15
N THR A 135 1.44 1.05 -11.02
CA THR A 135 2.73 0.54 -11.47
C THR A 135 3.48 -0.05 -10.28
N TYR A 136 4.09 -1.22 -10.47
CA TYR A 136 4.84 -1.93 -9.44
C TYR A 136 6.24 -2.26 -9.94
N VAL A 137 7.18 -2.40 -9.00
CA VAL A 137 8.49 -3.00 -9.28
C VAL A 137 8.43 -4.49 -9.01
N ASN A 138 9.10 -5.28 -9.84
CA ASN A 138 9.12 -6.75 -9.79
C ASN A 138 9.93 -7.36 -8.62
N VAL A 139 9.73 -6.83 -7.41
CA VAL A 139 10.35 -7.30 -6.16
C VAL A 139 9.31 -7.25 -5.04
N ASP A 140 9.33 -8.25 -4.16
CA ASP A 140 8.54 -8.23 -2.92
C ASP A 140 9.37 -7.62 -1.79
N THR A 141 8.98 -6.48 -1.25
CA THR A 141 9.64 -5.85 -0.09
C THR A 141 8.92 -6.14 1.22
N THR A 142 7.92 -7.02 1.21
CA THR A 142 7.11 -7.41 2.37
C THR A 142 7.49 -8.77 2.96
N SER A 143 8.59 -9.36 2.49
CA SER A 143 9.25 -10.56 3.03
C SER A 143 10.75 -10.32 3.19
N LYS A 144 11.42 -11.08 4.08
CA LYS A 144 12.87 -10.94 4.29
C LYS A 144 13.66 -11.41 3.06
N GLU A 145 13.23 -12.53 2.48
CA GLU A 145 13.81 -13.11 1.27
C GLU A 145 13.64 -12.15 0.09
N GLY A 146 12.47 -11.51 0.01
CA GLY A 146 12.18 -10.50 -1.00
C GLY A 146 13.05 -9.25 -0.86
N LEU A 147 13.30 -8.74 0.35
CA LEU A 147 14.24 -7.63 0.60
C LEU A 147 15.68 -7.98 0.16
N ILE A 148 16.15 -9.20 0.45
CA ILE A 148 17.46 -9.67 -0.01
C ILE A 148 17.52 -9.68 -1.54
N ARG A 149 16.48 -10.18 -2.21
CA ARG A 149 16.40 -10.17 -3.67
C ARG A 149 16.36 -8.73 -4.21
N ALA A 150 15.60 -7.84 -3.59
CA ALA A 150 15.51 -6.44 -3.96
C ALA A 150 16.87 -5.72 -3.89
N LYS A 151 17.66 -5.97 -2.82
CA LYS A 151 19.04 -5.47 -2.72
C LYS A 151 19.90 -6.01 -3.87
N LYS A 152 19.84 -7.32 -4.12
CA LYS A 152 20.63 -7.99 -5.17
C LYS A 152 20.32 -7.45 -6.57
N LEU A 153 19.05 -7.16 -6.86
CA LEU A 153 18.61 -6.59 -8.13
C LEU A 153 18.79 -5.07 -8.23
N GLY A 154 19.27 -4.42 -7.17
CA GLY A 154 19.57 -3.00 -7.17
C GLY A 154 18.33 -2.11 -7.11
N LEU A 155 17.33 -2.45 -6.28
CA LEU A 155 16.08 -1.69 -6.13
C LEU A 155 16.32 -0.19 -5.95
N VAL A 156 17.16 0.19 -4.99
CA VAL A 156 17.40 1.60 -4.67
C VAL A 156 18.18 2.30 -5.79
N GLN A 157 19.17 1.63 -6.37
CA GLN A 157 20.01 2.14 -7.44
C GLN A 157 19.23 2.33 -8.75
N SER A 158 18.20 1.52 -8.97
CA SER A 158 17.41 1.55 -10.20
C SER A 158 16.56 2.81 -10.36
N ASN A 159 16.21 3.48 -9.26
CA ASN A 159 15.25 4.59 -9.23
C ASN A 159 13.87 4.25 -9.83
N LEU A 160 13.50 2.97 -9.87
CA LEU A 160 12.22 2.53 -10.42
C LEU A 160 11.07 2.56 -9.41
N ALA A 161 11.35 2.61 -8.11
CA ALA A 161 10.33 2.70 -7.07
C ALA A 161 10.25 4.13 -6.53
N ASP A 162 9.05 4.71 -6.58
CA ASP A 162 8.73 5.98 -5.93
C ASP A 162 8.45 5.79 -4.44
N VAL A 163 8.00 4.58 -4.05
CA VAL A 163 7.78 4.21 -2.65
C VAL A 163 8.07 2.73 -2.41
N VAL A 164 8.78 2.45 -1.32
CA VAL A 164 9.05 1.08 -0.84
C VAL A 164 8.14 0.78 0.34
N VAL A 165 7.36 -0.29 0.27
CA VAL A 165 6.45 -0.71 1.34
C VAL A 165 7.00 -1.95 2.04
N THR A 166 7.15 -1.89 3.36
CA THR A 166 7.67 -3.03 4.11
C THR A 166 7.19 -3.04 5.56
N PRO A 167 6.86 -4.20 6.15
CA PRO A 167 6.70 -4.34 7.59
C PRO A 167 8.04 -4.55 8.31
N TYR A 168 9.12 -4.88 7.59
CA TYR A 168 10.43 -5.25 8.12
C TYR A 168 11.40 -4.07 8.15
N LEU A 169 11.16 -3.12 9.06
CA LEU A 169 11.91 -1.87 9.11
C LEU A 169 13.43 -2.07 9.23
N TYR A 170 13.89 -2.97 10.11
CA TYR A 170 15.32 -3.19 10.34
C TYR A 170 15.99 -3.84 9.13
N GLU A 171 15.40 -4.90 8.60
CA GLU A 171 15.92 -5.61 7.43
C GLU A 171 15.89 -4.72 6.17
N SER A 172 14.93 -3.80 6.08
CA SER A 172 14.85 -2.86 4.96
C SER A 172 15.98 -1.84 4.93
N ALA A 173 16.65 -1.58 6.07
CA ALA A 173 17.82 -0.70 6.10
C ALA A 173 18.95 -1.24 5.22
N ASP A 174 19.06 -2.56 5.05
CA ASP A 174 20.08 -3.17 4.21
C ASP A 174 19.97 -2.79 2.74
N LEU A 175 18.79 -2.38 2.26
CA LEU A 175 18.59 -1.86 0.91
C LEU A 175 19.45 -0.62 0.62
N PHE A 176 19.80 0.14 1.66
CA PHE A 176 20.51 1.42 1.58
C PHE A 176 21.98 1.30 2.01
N ASN A 177 22.41 0.12 2.48
CA ASN A 177 23.79 -0.15 2.86
C ASN A 177 24.64 -0.50 1.63
N ASP A 178 25.92 -0.10 1.67
CA ASP A 178 26.94 -0.43 0.67
C ASP A 178 26.62 0.08 -0.75
N LEU A 179 25.87 1.18 -0.85
CA LEU A 179 25.61 1.84 -2.12
C LEU A 179 26.88 2.56 -2.62
N PRO A 180 27.21 2.51 -3.93
CA PRO A 180 28.22 3.38 -4.51
C PRO A 180 27.92 4.84 -4.22
N GLU A 181 28.94 5.67 -3.96
CA GLU A 181 28.81 7.10 -3.63
C GLU A 181 27.89 7.84 -4.62
N GLU A 182 27.98 7.51 -5.91
CA GLU A 182 27.22 8.15 -7.00
C GLU A 182 25.72 7.81 -6.98
N THR A 183 25.34 6.79 -6.22
CA THR A 183 23.97 6.32 -6.02
C THR A 183 23.61 6.26 -4.54
N GLU A 184 24.35 6.95 -3.68
CA GLU A 184 24.06 6.98 -2.25
C GLU A 184 22.68 7.63 -2.04
N LYS A 185 21.77 6.85 -1.43
CA LYS A 185 20.39 7.25 -1.18
C LYS A 185 20.01 6.83 0.21
N LYS A 186 19.12 7.61 0.85
CA LYS A 186 18.59 7.29 2.17
C LYS A 186 17.11 6.93 2.08
N GLY A 187 16.73 5.92 2.84
CA GLY A 187 15.32 5.63 3.09
C GLY A 187 14.73 6.66 4.04
N ARG A 188 13.66 7.34 3.64
CA ARG A 188 12.89 8.23 4.52
C ARG A 188 11.67 7.50 5.02
N CYS A 189 11.80 6.97 6.23
CA CYS A 189 10.77 6.16 6.85
C CYS A 189 9.58 7.02 7.32
N PHE A 190 8.38 6.58 6.99
CA PHE A 190 7.14 7.10 7.54
C PHE A 190 6.14 5.95 7.75
N THR A 191 5.13 6.19 8.59
CA THR A 191 4.15 5.16 8.94
C THR A 191 2.80 5.77 9.30
N ILE A 192 1.77 4.93 9.36
CA ILE A 192 0.47 5.28 9.95
C ILE A 192 0.26 4.36 11.14
N LEU A 193 -0.03 4.97 12.29
CA LEU A 193 -0.32 4.26 13.52
C LEU A 193 -1.82 4.31 13.81
N ARG A 194 -2.32 3.25 14.43
CA ARG A 194 -3.68 3.16 14.94
C ARG A 194 -3.62 2.92 16.46
N HIS A 195 -4.68 3.32 17.17
CA HIS A 195 -4.83 2.98 18.57
C HIS A 195 -4.58 1.48 18.81
N PRO A 196 -3.63 1.08 19.68
CA PRO A 196 -3.18 -0.30 19.79
C PRO A 196 -4.31 -1.30 20.08
N ILE A 197 -5.23 -0.94 20.97
CA ILE A 197 -6.38 -1.80 21.32
C ILE A 197 -7.28 -2.02 20.10
N GLU A 198 -7.61 -0.96 19.36
CA GLU A 198 -8.47 -1.09 18.19
C GLU A 198 -7.79 -1.90 17.08
N ARG A 199 -6.48 -1.73 16.93
CA ARG A 199 -5.68 -2.50 15.98
C ARG A 199 -5.68 -3.98 16.35
N ALA A 200 -5.44 -4.34 17.61
CA ALA A 200 -5.48 -5.71 18.10
C ALA A 200 -6.85 -6.36 17.86
N MET A 201 -7.94 -5.65 18.19
CA MET A 201 -9.31 -6.09 17.91
C MET A 201 -9.55 -6.30 16.41
N SER A 202 -9.07 -5.36 15.59
CA SER A 202 -9.19 -5.43 14.14
C SER A 202 -8.44 -6.63 13.56
N VAL A 203 -7.27 -6.99 14.08
CA VAL A 203 -6.53 -8.21 13.73
C VAL A 203 -7.32 -9.45 14.14
N PHE A 204 -7.87 -9.48 15.35
CA PHE A 204 -8.67 -10.62 15.83
C PHE A 204 -9.86 -10.92 14.91
N PHE A 205 -10.72 -9.93 14.65
CA PHE A 205 -11.89 -10.13 13.79
C PHE A 205 -11.51 -10.47 12.35
N TYR A 206 -10.37 -9.99 11.87
CA TYR A 206 -9.82 -10.44 10.59
C TYR A 206 -9.53 -11.93 10.60
N LEU A 207 -8.70 -12.40 11.53
CA LEU A 207 -8.34 -13.81 11.66
C LEU A 207 -9.58 -14.70 11.83
N GLN A 208 -10.55 -14.26 12.62
CA GLN A 208 -11.81 -14.98 12.82
C GLN A 208 -12.62 -15.13 11.51
N SER A 209 -12.59 -14.11 10.65
CA SER A 209 -13.34 -14.11 9.39
C SER A 209 -12.62 -14.78 8.21
N THR A 210 -11.28 -14.72 8.16
CA THR A 210 -10.50 -15.14 6.98
C THR A 210 -9.66 -16.39 7.20
N SER A 211 -9.41 -16.80 8.45
CA SER A 211 -8.57 -17.96 8.70
C SER A 211 -9.32 -19.27 8.44
N GLU A 212 -8.64 -20.21 7.79
CA GLU A 212 -9.11 -21.59 7.66
C GLU A 212 -8.95 -22.36 8.99
N GLU A 213 -8.10 -21.89 9.90
CA GLU A 213 -7.87 -22.56 11.17
C GLU A 213 -9.06 -22.36 12.11
N LEU A 214 -9.73 -23.47 12.45
CA LEU A 214 -10.88 -23.48 13.37
C LEU A 214 -10.60 -22.77 14.70
N LYS A 215 -9.35 -22.79 15.17
CA LYS A 215 -8.96 -22.14 16.42
C LYS A 215 -9.29 -20.65 16.43
N PHE A 216 -9.03 -19.91 15.33
CA PHE A 216 -9.32 -18.48 15.28
C PHE A 216 -10.81 -18.20 15.08
N ARG A 217 -11.52 -19.08 14.38
CA ARG A 217 -12.97 -18.96 14.16
C ARG A 217 -13.79 -19.14 15.43
N LEU A 218 -13.33 -20.01 16.33
CA LEU A 218 -14.03 -20.36 17.57
C LEU A 218 -13.55 -19.58 18.80
N MET A 219 -12.35 -18.99 18.74
CA MET A 219 -11.78 -18.20 19.82
C MET A 219 -12.61 -16.93 20.07
N THR A 220 -12.82 -16.62 21.35
CA THR A 220 -13.41 -15.37 21.83
C THR A 220 -12.36 -14.25 21.89
N ILE A 221 -12.82 -13.00 22.02
CA ILE A 221 -11.89 -11.86 22.09
C ILE A 221 -11.06 -11.87 23.39
N GLU A 222 -11.63 -12.36 24.49
CA GLU A 222 -10.95 -12.55 25.77
C GLU A 222 -9.84 -13.61 25.66
N GLU A 223 -10.17 -14.77 25.07
CA GLU A 223 -9.17 -15.83 24.83
C GLU A 223 -8.06 -15.35 23.89
N TYR A 224 -8.40 -14.56 22.87
CA TYR A 224 -7.40 -13.95 22.01
C TYR A 224 -6.46 -13.03 22.79
N ALA A 225 -7.01 -12.14 23.62
CA ALA A 225 -6.23 -11.17 24.41
C ALA A 225 -5.24 -11.85 25.39
N GLU A 226 -5.59 -13.03 25.91
CA GLU A 226 -4.72 -13.82 26.79
C GLU A 226 -3.78 -14.78 26.02
N SER A 227 -4.03 -14.99 24.72
CA SER A 227 -3.27 -15.92 23.90
C SER A 227 -1.91 -15.35 23.47
N ALA A 228 -1.03 -16.26 23.07
CA ALA A 228 0.22 -15.91 22.39
C ALA A 228 0.03 -15.35 20.96
N TYR A 229 -1.21 -15.15 20.49
CA TYR A 229 -1.52 -14.60 19.17
C TYR A 229 -1.83 -13.10 19.20
N CYS A 230 -2.14 -12.54 20.37
CA CYS A 230 -2.37 -11.10 20.50
C CYS A 230 -1.04 -10.35 20.46
N GLU A 231 -0.92 -9.42 19.50
CA GLU A 231 0.25 -8.53 19.40
C GLU A 231 1.59 -9.29 19.34
N VAL A 232 1.62 -10.44 18.65
CA VAL A 232 2.85 -11.24 18.55
C VAL A 232 3.96 -10.44 17.89
N ARG A 233 5.07 -10.36 18.64
CA ARG A 233 6.35 -9.76 18.26
C ARG A 233 7.11 -10.61 17.26
#